data_AF-A0A1I3QZP2-F1
#
_entry.id   AF-A0A1I3QZP2-F1
#
_cell.length_a   1.000
_cell.length_b   1.000
_cell.length_c   1.000
_cell.angle_alpha   90.00
_cell.angle_beta   90.00
_cell.angle_gamma   90.00
#
_symmetry.space_group_name_H-M   'P 1'
#
loop_
_entity.id
_entity.type
_entity.pdbx_description
1 polymer ?
#
loop_
_entity_poly.entity_id
_entity_poly.type
_entity_poly.pdbx_seq_one_letter_code
_entity_poly.pdbx_strand_id
1 'polypeptide(L)'
;MSAIQPAQSPFDHDRFFTFTVNDETHNGSIHFLTHYAEKPDFVEVLRNSFFRNETYDDARADWHRNTTSFHAWVKAHMLRLAWDCQETLLHHFLKSFPTVCRDFGFPVENNRDTSGAPSQSRLWEMWNQEFTDVQREYVRTATEEALAFAREQGIPAPDPVFRPKERDITSKRSKQRLVAEKTKEVWQQAKPFVTDTFYLKRAENSVIHENAFWEQHAYMGMRENMYAQSGQHSFYIDSQRDRTPSASNHRYQIGKLTVEETRSML
;
A
#
# COMPACT_ATOMS: atom_id res chain seq x y z
N MET A 1 -11.42 38.59 39.34
CA MET A 1 -11.16 38.57 37.89
C MET A 1 -10.81 37.14 37.52
N SER A 2 -11.79 36.34 37.07
CA SER A 2 -11.53 34.98 36.61
C SER A 2 -10.69 35.05 35.35
N ALA A 3 -9.52 34.42 35.39
CA ALA A 3 -8.69 34.19 34.22
C ALA A 3 -9.50 33.34 33.24
N ILE A 4 -9.78 33.94 32.07
CA ILE A 4 -10.34 33.25 30.91
C ILE A 4 -9.33 32.15 30.55
N GLN A 5 -9.73 30.88 30.67
CA GLN A 5 -8.96 29.76 30.14
C GLN A 5 -8.67 30.02 28.66
N PRO A 6 -7.43 29.81 28.18
CA PRO A 6 -7.16 29.91 26.75
C PRO A 6 -8.04 28.89 26.03
N ALA A 7 -8.73 29.35 24.99
CA ALA A 7 -9.57 28.54 24.12
C ALA A 7 -8.81 27.28 23.69
N GLN A 8 -9.42 26.11 23.91
CA GLN A 8 -8.90 24.84 23.44
C GLN A 8 -8.58 24.97 21.95
N SER A 9 -7.32 24.68 21.60
CA SER A 9 -6.89 24.59 20.22
C SER A 9 -7.74 23.52 19.52
N PRO A 10 -8.18 23.69 18.26
CA PRO A 10 -8.94 22.67 17.53
C PRO A 10 -8.15 21.38 17.24
N PHE A 11 -6.90 21.28 17.72
CA PHE A 11 -5.99 20.15 17.56
C PHE A 11 -5.86 19.45 18.93
N ASP A 12 -6.34 18.21 19.00
CA ASP A 12 -6.55 17.49 20.27
C ASP A 12 -5.50 16.40 20.52
N HIS A 13 -4.61 16.10 19.55
CA HIS A 13 -3.54 15.11 19.76
C HIS A 13 -2.21 15.52 19.12
N ASP A 14 -1.25 15.85 19.98
CA ASP A 14 0.10 16.23 19.60
C ASP A 14 1.05 15.04 19.79
N ARG A 15 1.81 14.69 18.75
CA ARG A 15 2.91 13.72 18.82
C ARG A 15 4.24 14.46 18.69
N PHE A 16 5.04 14.38 19.75
CA PHE A 16 6.43 14.82 19.76
C PHE A 16 7.32 13.59 19.71
N PHE A 17 8.33 13.61 18.84
CA PHE A 17 9.24 12.49 18.67
C PHE A 17 10.66 12.99 18.45
N THR A 18 11.62 12.12 18.70
CA THR A 18 13.04 12.37 18.48
C THR A 18 13.58 11.33 17.52
N PHE A 19 14.50 11.73 16.64
CA PHE A 19 15.17 10.82 15.72
C PHE A 19 16.64 11.22 15.58
N THR A 20 17.48 10.26 15.22
CA THR A 20 18.93 10.44 15.20
C THR A 20 19.47 10.23 13.80
N VAL A 21 20.27 11.19 13.30
CA VAL A 21 20.98 11.09 12.03
C VAL A 21 22.42 11.50 12.26
N ASN A 22 23.39 10.67 11.84
CA ASN A 22 24.83 10.94 12.00
C ASN A 22 25.22 11.31 13.46
N ASP A 23 24.69 10.57 14.44
CA ASP A 23 24.87 10.79 15.88
C ASP A 23 24.32 12.12 16.44
N GLU A 24 23.61 12.90 15.62
CA GLU A 24 22.88 14.10 16.05
C GLU A 24 21.40 13.79 16.28
N THR A 25 20.86 14.24 17.42
CA THR A 25 19.44 14.05 17.76
C THR A 25 18.64 15.26 17.34
N HIS A 26 17.56 15.01 16.60
CA HIS A 26 16.63 16.02 16.11
C HIS A 26 15.23 15.80 16.71
N ASN A 27 14.47 16.90 16.83
CA ASN A 27 13.13 16.88 17.39
C ASN A 27 12.09 17.10 16.29
N GLY A 28 11.13 16.18 16.17
CA GLY A 28 9.99 16.29 15.29
C GLY A 28 8.68 16.47 16.05
N SER A 29 7.71 17.06 15.37
CA SER A 29 6.32 17.10 15.84
C SER A 29 5.37 16.87 14.67
N ILE A 30 4.26 16.19 14.96
CA ILE A 30 3.10 16.06 14.09
C ILE A 30 1.82 16.16 14.94
N HIS A 31 0.87 16.94 14.45
CA HIS A 31 -0.37 17.26 15.14
C HIS A 31 -1.53 16.66 14.36
N PHE A 32 -2.45 15.99 15.04
CA PHE A 32 -3.61 15.34 14.43
C PHE A 32 -4.92 15.92 14.97
N LEU A 33 -5.95 15.88 14.12
CA LEU A 33 -7.32 15.98 14.58
C LEU A 33 -7.76 14.64 15.19
N THR A 34 -8.49 14.69 16.30
CA THR A 34 -9.12 13.51 16.92
C THR A 34 -10.59 13.40 16.56
N HIS A 35 -11.22 14.51 16.19
CA HIS A 35 -12.63 14.61 15.86
C HIS A 35 -12.83 14.66 14.35
N TYR A 36 -13.35 13.58 13.78
CA TYR A 36 -13.72 13.48 12.37
C TYR A 36 -15.25 13.38 12.26
N ALA A 37 -15.84 13.99 11.23
CA ALA A 37 -17.29 13.93 11.00
C ALA A 37 -17.78 12.51 10.66
N GLU A 38 -16.93 11.73 9.99
CA GLU A 38 -17.15 10.33 9.62
C GLU A 38 -15.92 9.51 10.02
N LYS A 39 -16.00 8.17 9.95
CA LYS A 39 -14.84 7.31 10.22
C LYS A 39 -13.76 7.60 9.18
N PRO A 40 -12.62 8.21 9.56
CA PRO A 40 -11.59 8.60 8.59
C PRO A 40 -10.85 7.36 8.09
N ASP A 41 -10.24 7.48 6.91
CA ASP A 41 -9.16 6.60 6.49
C ASP A 41 -7.79 7.25 6.76
N PHE A 42 -6.72 6.54 6.45
CA PHE A 42 -5.37 7.06 6.65
C PHE A 42 -5.06 8.31 5.80
N VAL A 43 -5.69 8.46 4.63
CA VAL A 43 -5.52 9.66 3.79
C VAL A 43 -6.10 10.86 4.50
N GLU A 44 -7.28 10.72 5.10
CA GLU A 44 -7.95 11.77 5.86
C GLU A 44 -7.15 12.20 7.09
N VAL A 45 -6.49 11.25 7.77
CA VAL A 45 -5.56 11.56 8.87
C VAL A 45 -4.42 12.46 8.39
N LEU A 46 -3.81 12.17 7.23
CA LEU A 46 -2.72 12.97 6.68
C LEU A 46 -3.17 14.32 6.10
N ARG A 47 -4.39 14.39 5.52
CA ARG A 47 -4.97 15.66 5.05
C ARG A 47 -5.05 16.65 6.20
N ASN A 48 -5.52 16.18 7.35
CA ASN A 48 -5.75 16.97 8.55
C ASN A 48 -4.57 17.01 9.53
N SER A 49 -3.39 16.52 9.13
CA SER A 49 -2.19 16.63 9.95
C SER A 49 -1.47 17.97 9.75
N PHE A 50 -0.84 18.48 10.80
CA PHE A 50 -0.07 19.72 10.78
C PHE A 50 1.28 19.54 11.45
N PHE A 51 2.25 20.35 11.04
CA PHE A 51 3.61 20.33 11.57
C PHE A 51 3.89 21.71 12.17
N ARG A 52 4.28 21.77 13.45
CA ARG A 52 4.60 23.04 14.12
C ARG A 52 6.06 23.45 13.99
N ASN A 53 6.96 22.50 13.73
CA ASN A 53 8.38 22.81 13.66
C ASN A 53 8.74 23.52 12.35
N GLU A 54 9.18 24.77 12.47
CA GLU A 54 9.87 25.54 11.42
C GLU A 54 11.30 25.03 11.16
N THR A 55 11.78 24.04 11.92
CA THR A 55 13.21 23.75 12.13
C THR A 55 13.89 22.82 11.12
N TYR A 56 13.19 22.32 10.09
CA TYR A 56 13.84 21.66 8.95
C TYR A 56 13.73 22.56 7.73
N ASP A 57 14.40 23.71 7.84
CA ASP A 57 14.48 24.78 6.87
C ASP A 57 14.44 24.22 5.43
N ASP A 58 13.48 24.69 4.63
CA ASP A 58 13.30 24.23 3.26
C ASP A 58 14.51 24.68 2.45
N ALA A 59 15.58 23.88 2.37
CA ALA A 59 16.85 24.26 1.73
C ALA A 59 16.73 24.63 0.24
N ARG A 60 15.54 24.49 -0.37
CA ARG A 60 15.25 24.90 -1.74
C ARG A 60 15.27 26.43 -1.88
N ALA A 61 15.63 26.90 -3.05
CA ALA A 61 15.64 28.34 -3.37
C ALA A 61 14.26 29.00 -3.18
N ASP A 62 14.23 30.25 -2.74
CA ASP A 62 13.00 30.99 -2.38
C ASP A 62 11.91 30.99 -3.47
N TRP A 63 12.30 30.95 -4.75
CA TRP A 63 11.36 30.90 -5.86
C TRP A 63 10.64 29.54 -6.01
N HIS A 64 11.17 28.46 -5.44
CA HIS A 64 10.46 27.19 -5.25
C HIS A 64 9.56 27.20 -4.00
N ARG A 65 9.97 27.90 -2.94
CA ARG A 65 9.23 28.04 -1.68
C ARG A 65 7.90 28.79 -1.87
N ASN A 66 7.86 29.74 -2.81
CA ASN A 66 6.66 30.53 -3.12
C ASN A 66 5.53 29.75 -3.81
N THR A 67 5.79 28.54 -4.33
CA THR A 67 4.81 27.79 -5.14
C THR A 67 4.32 26.52 -4.45
N THR A 68 5.14 25.83 -3.67
CA THR A 68 4.72 24.59 -2.98
C THR A 68 5.44 24.43 -1.65
N SER A 69 4.66 24.36 -0.56
CA SER A 69 5.19 24.20 0.79
C SER A 69 6.02 22.92 0.93
N PHE A 70 7.07 22.96 1.75
CA PHE A 70 7.85 21.76 2.12
C PHE A 70 6.96 20.66 2.69
N HIS A 71 6.00 21.03 3.54
CA HIS A 71 5.06 20.11 4.17
C HIS A 71 4.15 19.36 3.19
N ALA A 72 3.88 19.92 2.01
CA ALA A 72 3.16 19.21 0.96
C ALA A 72 3.94 17.99 0.46
N TRP A 73 5.26 18.13 0.31
CA TRP A 73 6.16 17.03 -0.05
C TRP A 73 6.30 16.02 1.09
N VAL A 74 6.37 16.49 2.34
CA VAL A 74 6.36 15.62 3.52
C VAL A 74 5.11 14.74 3.53
N LYS A 75 3.90 15.32 3.45
CA LYS A 75 2.65 14.56 3.43
C LYS A 75 2.57 13.58 2.25
N ALA A 76 2.99 14.00 1.06
CA ALA A 76 3.03 13.14 -0.11
C ALA A 76 3.95 11.92 0.10
N HIS A 77 5.15 12.13 0.65
CA HIS A 77 6.07 11.03 0.91
C HIS A 77 5.70 10.21 2.15
N MET A 78 5.03 10.76 3.15
CA MET A 78 4.43 9.98 4.23
C MET A 78 3.39 9.00 3.68
N LEU A 79 2.53 9.48 2.78
CA LEU A 79 1.54 8.62 2.11
C LEU A 79 2.23 7.53 1.28
N ARG A 80 3.32 7.88 0.57
CA ARG A 80 4.15 6.92 -0.16
C ARG A 80 4.71 5.80 0.73
N LEU A 81 5.27 6.19 1.88
CA LEU A 81 5.88 5.27 2.83
C LEU A 81 4.84 4.40 3.53
N ALA A 82 3.69 4.98 3.89
CA ALA A 82 2.59 4.25 4.50
C ALA A 82 2.01 3.19 3.55
N TRP A 83 1.85 3.53 2.26
CA TRP A 83 1.39 2.59 1.24
C TRP A 83 2.49 1.69 0.67
N ASP A 84 3.75 1.93 1.04
CA ASP A 84 4.92 1.24 0.48
C ASP A 84 4.89 1.19 -1.06
N CYS A 85 4.59 2.34 -1.68
CA CYS A 85 4.33 2.42 -3.11
C CYS A 85 5.38 3.23 -3.87
N GLN A 86 5.43 3.02 -5.19
CA GLN A 86 6.28 3.79 -6.10
C GLN A 86 5.69 5.17 -6.39
N GLU A 87 6.54 6.11 -6.79
CA GLU A 87 6.16 7.49 -7.14
C GLU A 87 5.11 7.54 -8.25
N THR A 88 5.08 6.55 -9.15
CA THR A 88 4.07 6.45 -10.21
C THR A 88 2.66 6.29 -9.66
N LEU A 89 2.48 5.45 -8.64
CA LEU A 89 1.18 5.22 -8.02
C LEU A 89 0.74 6.46 -7.24
N LEU A 90 1.67 7.07 -6.49
CA LEU A 90 1.42 8.32 -5.78
C LEU A 90 1.04 9.46 -6.74
N HIS A 91 1.76 9.59 -7.86
CA HIS A 91 1.46 10.59 -8.88
C HIS A 91 0.03 10.43 -9.43
N HIS A 92 -0.34 9.21 -9.84
CA HIS A 92 -1.69 8.94 -10.33
C HIS A 92 -2.75 9.23 -9.27
N PHE A 93 -2.51 8.84 -8.02
CA PHE A 93 -3.43 9.12 -6.92
C PHE A 93 -3.62 10.63 -6.72
N LEU A 94 -2.55 11.41 -6.54
CA LEU A 94 -2.65 12.86 -6.32
C LEU A 94 -3.30 13.58 -7.51
N LYS A 95 -3.08 13.10 -8.73
CA LYS A 95 -3.72 13.62 -9.94
C LYS A 95 -5.22 13.29 -10.02
N SER A 96 -5.61 12.08 -9.58
CA SER A 96 -7.01 11.65 -9.53
C SER A 96 -7.80 12.27 -8.39
N PHE A 97 -7.14 12.75 -7.33
CA PHE A 97 -7.77 13.37 -6.18
C PHE A 97 -7.23 14.80 -5.92
N PRO A 98 -7.61 15.80 -6.75
CA PRO A 98 -7.16 17.19 -6.62
C PRO A 98 -7.41 17.82 -5.24
N THR A 99 -8.49 17.41 -4.55
CA THR A 99 -8.80 17.87 -3.19
C THR A 99 -7.73 17.44 -2.20
N VAL A 100 -7.28 16.19 -2.25
CA VAL A 100 -6.19 15.68 -1.39
C VAL A 100 -4.89 16.42 -1.69
N CYS A 101 -4.61 16.65 -2.97
CA CYS A 101 -3.42 17.38 -3.41
C CYS A 101 -3.42 18.83 -2.87
N ARG A 102 -4.55 19.53 -2.96
CA ARG A 102 -4.72 20.87 -2.38
C ARG A 102 -4.56 20.88 -0.86
N ASP A 103 -5.18 19.92 -0.16
CA ASP A 103 -5.13 19.85 1.30
C ASP A 103 -3.74 19.46 1.84
N PHE A 104 -2.95 18.77 1.01
CA PHE A 104 -1.52 18.57 1.30
C PHE A 104 -0.73 19.88 1.17
N GLY A 105 -1.21 20.85 0.38
CA GLY A 105 -0.59 22.15 0.18
C GLY A 105 0.06 22.34 -1.19
N PHE A 106 -0.34 21.55 -2.20
CA PHE A 106 0.02 21.78 -3.59
C PHE A 106 -0.87 22.86 -4.23
N PRO A 107 -0.35 23.65 -5.20
CA PRO A 107 -1.06 24.78 -5.79
C PRO A 107 -2.11 24.34 -6.81
N VAL A 108 -3.18 23.70 -6.32
CA VAL A 108 -4.32 23.23 -7.12
C VAL A 108 -5.50 24.17 -6.88
N GLU A 109 -5.94 24.88 -7.93
CA GLU A 109 -6.93 25.96 -7.79
C GLU A 109 -8.35 25.46 -7.57
N ASN A 110 -8.72 24.34 -8.19
CA ASN A 110 -10.07 23.79 -8.11
C ASN A 110 -10.09 22.27 -8.31
N ASN A 111 -11.25 21.63 -8.09
CA ASN A 111 -11.37 20.16 -8.12
C ASN A 111 -11.20 19.53 -9.53
N ARG A 112 -11.08 20.34 -10.59
CA ARG A 112 -10.79 19.88 -11.96
C ARG A 112 -9.37 20.23 -12.40
N ASP A 113 -8.68 21.07 -11.63
CA ASP A 113 -7.31 21.44 -11.87
C ASP A 113 -6.38 20.32 -11.41
N THR A 114 -5.54 19.87 -12.32
CA THR A 114 -4.51 18.85 -12.05
C THR A 114 -3.11 19.37 -12.34
N SER A 115 -2.98 20.64 -12.73
CA SER A 115 -1.72 21.26 -13.12
C SER A 115 -0.78 21.49 -11.93
N GLY A 116 -1.34 21.73 -10.75
CA GLY A 116 -0.60 21.84 -9.49
C GLY A 116 -0.16 20.52 -8.87
N ALA A 117 -0.65 19.37 -9.37
CA ALA A 117 -0.27 18.07 -8.83
C ALA A 117 1.17 17.70 -9.19
N PRO A 118 1.96 17.13 -8.26
CA PRO A 118 3.36 16.84 -8.53
C PRO A 118 3.50 15.73 -9.57
N SER A 119 4.44 15.90 -10.51
CA SER A 119 4.79 14.86 -11.47
C SER A 119 5.57 13.72 -10.80
N GLN A 120 5.55 12.52 -11.41
CA GLN A 120 6.34 11.39 -10.94
C GLN A 120 7.84 11.76 -10.79
N SER A 121 8.42 12.40 -11.81
CA SER A 121 9.83 12.80 -11.79
C SER A 121 10.12 13.78 -10.65
N ARG A 122 9.20 14.72 -10.37
CA ARG A 122 9.39 15.69 -9.30
C ARG A 122 9.30 15.06 -7.91
N LEU A 123 8.40 14.09 -7.72
CA LEU A 123 8.36 13.28 -6.48
C LEU A 123 9.69 12.53 -6.27
N TRP A 124 10.24 11.96 -7.34
CA TRP A 124 11.52 11.24 -7.26
C TRP A 124 12.69 12.19 -6.97
N GLU A 125 12.79 13.33 -7.65
CA GLU A 125 13.82 14.35 -7.40
C GLU A 125 13.76 14.86 -5.97
N MET A 126 12.54 15.16 -5.49
CA MET A 126 12.35 15.67 -4.13
C MET A 126 12.90 14.70 -3.10
N TRP A 127 12.60 13.41 -3.22
CA TRP A 127 13.07 12.40 -2.27
C TRP A 127 14.56 12.11 -2.36
N ASN A 128 15.10 11.99 -3.58
CA ASN A 128 16.44 11.45 -3.82
C ASN A 128 17.53 12.52 -3.94
N GLN A 129 17.17 13.76 -4.29
CA GLN A 129 18.14 14.84 -4.54
C GLN A 129 17.95 16.03 -3.60
N GLU A 130 16.70 16.44 -3.36
CA GLU A 130 16.42 17.68 -2.63
C GLU A 130 16.31 17.45 -1.12
N PHE A 131 15.67 16.36 -0.69
CA PHE A 131 15.60 16.02 0.73
C PHE A 131 16.97 15.65 1.28
N THR A 132 17.33 16.27 2.40
CA THR A 132 18.49 15.87 3.20
C THR A 132 18.21 14.55 3.92
N ASP A 133 19.25 13.89 4.44
CA ASP A 133 19.07 12.68 5.26
C ASP A 133 18.21 12.94 6.50
N VAL A 134 18.38 14.11 7.12
CA VAL A 134 17.56 14.56 8.26
C VAL A 134 16.09 14.70 7.86
N GLN A 135 15.80 15.27 6.69
CA GLN A 135 14.42 15.40 6.21
C GLN A 135 13.81 14.06 5.82
N ARG A 136 14.59 13.16 5.20
CA ARG A 136 14.12 11.79 4.90
C ARG A 136 13.79 11.03 6.18
N GLU A 137 14.64 11.14 7.20
CA GLU A 137 14.41 10.48 8.48
C GLU A 137 13.21 11.09 9.22
N TYR A 138 13.08 12.42 9.21
CA TYR A 138 11.89 13.10 9.71
C TYR A 138 10.60 12.56 9.08
N VAL A 139 10.57 12.43 7.75
CA VAL A 139 9.40 11.89 7.04
C VAL A 139 9.11 10.45 7.44
N ARG A 140 10.15 9.62 7.62
CA ARG A 140 10.00 8.22 8.09
C ARG A 140 9.40 8.17 9.50
N THR A 141 10.00 8.85 10.46
CA THR A 141 9.53 8.85 11.85
C THR A 141 8.13 9.47 11.96
N ALA A 142 7.86 10.56 11.24
CA ALA A 142 6.51 11.14 11.18
C ALA A 142 5.47 10.16 10.62
N THR A 143 5.84 9.36 9.62
CA THR A 143 4.95 8.32 9.05
C THR A 143 4.65 7.24 10.08
N GLU A 144 5.67 6.80 10.82
CA GLU A 144 5.50 5.80 11.88
C GLU A 144 4.58 6.29 13.00
N GLU A 145 4.75 7.55 13.44
CA GLU A 145 3.85 8.17 14.42
C GLU A 145 2.42 8.34 13.89
N ALA A 146 2.25 8.69 12.61
CA ALA A 146 0.93 8.78 11.99
C ALA A 146 0.23 7.41 11.90
N LEU A 147 0.96 6.35 11.55
CA LEU A 147 0.44 4.98 11.53
C LEU A 147 0.11 4.49 12.96
N ALA A 148 0.94 4.82 13.95
CA ALA A 148 0.68 4.50 15.35
C ALA A 148 -0.59 5.20 15.85
N PHE A 149 -0.72 6.51 15.59
CA PHE A 149 -1.92 7.28 15.90
C PHE A 149 -3.17 6.67 15.25
N ALA A 150 -3.12 6.36 13.95
CA ALA A 150 -4.25 5.74 13.26
C ALA A 150 -4.68 4.42 13.91
N ARG A 151 -3.73 3.56 14.29
CA ARG A 151 -4.01 2.28 14.96
C ARG A 151 -4.63 2.47 16.34
N GLU A 152 -4.12 3.40 17.13
CA GLU A 152 -4.67 3.73 18.46
C GLU A 152 -6.11 4.24 18.38
N GLN A 153 -6.44 5.00 17.33
CA GLN A 153 -7.79 5.50 17.07
C GLN A 153 -8.70 4.48 16.36
N GLY A 154 -8.23 3.25 16.11
CA GLY A 154 -9.00 2.23 15.37
C GLY A 154 -9.29 2.59 13.92
N ILE A 155 -8.49 3.49 13.34
CA ILE A 155 -8.54 3.90 11.94
C ILE A 155 -7.80 2.85 11.10
N PRO A 156 -8.40 2.32 10.02
CA PRO A 156 -7.71 1.39 9.12
C PRO A 156 -6.42 2.01 8.57
N ALA A 157 -5.29 1.54 9.06
CA ALA A 157 -3.97 1.94 8.61
C ALA A 157 -3.36 0.84 7.72
N PRO A 158 -2.64 1.19 6.65
CA PRO A 158 -1.88 0.22 5.86
C PRO A 158 -0.97 -0.63 6.76
N ASP A 159 -1.04 -1.96 6.61
CA ASP A 159 -0.29 -2.90 7.44
C ASP A 159 1.08 -3.23 6.81
N PRO A 160 2.20 -3.10 7.54
CA PRO A 160 3.52 -3.56 7.10
C PRO A 160 3.60 -5.06 6.75
N VAL A 161 2.61 -5.87 7.14
CA VAL A 161 2.66 -7.34 7.04
C VAL A 161 2.68 -7.87 5.59
N PHE A 162 2.37 -7.06 4.59
CA PHE A 162 2.54 -7.43 3.17
C PHE A 162 3.90 -7.01 2.58
N ARG A 163 5.01 -7.25 3.29
CA ARG A 163 6.38 -7.00 2.76
C ARG A 163 6.97 -8.25 2.09
N PRO A 164 7.06 -8.33 0.75
CA PRO A 164 8.21 -8.99 0.12
C PRO A 164 9.48 -8.28 0.59
N LYS A 165 10.48 -9.02 1.10
CA LYS A 165 11.82 -8.45 1.28
C LYS A 165 12.28 -7.90 -0.07
N GLU A 166 12.49 -6.59 -0.17
CA GLU A 166 13.18 -5.99 -1.31
C GLU A 166 14.59 -6.61 -1.39
N ARG A 167 14.76 -7.54 -2.33
CA ARG A 167 16.07 -7.86 -2.87
C ARG A 167 16.25 -6.94 -4.06
N ASP A 168 17.45 -6.41 -4.27
CA ASP A 168 17.74 -5.58 -5.43
C ASP A 168 17.58 -6.42 -6.72
N ILE A 169 16.46 -6.24 -7.42
CA ILE A 169 16.07 -7.07 -8.56
C ILE A 169 16.40 -6.34 -9.87
N THR A 170 17.67 -6.32 -10.22
CA THR A 170 18.18 -5.68 -11.45
C THR A 170 17.87 -6.45 -12.74
N SER A 171 17.45 -7.73 -12.67
CA SER A 171 17.20 -8.58 -13.86
C SER A 171 15.77 -9.10 -14.01
N LYS A 172 15.29 -9.22 -15.26
CA LYS A 172 13.98 -9.82 -15.61
C LYS A 172 13.83 -11.25 -15.07
N ARG A 173 14.91 -12.02 -15.06
CA ARG A 173 14.95 -13.39 -14.51
C ARG A 173 14.77 -13.38 -12.99
N SER A 174 15.40 -12.44 -12.30
CA SER A 174 15.27 -12.27 -10.85
C SER A 174 13.85 -11.83 -10.47
N LYS A 175 13.19 -10.98 -11.28
CA LYS A 175 11.77 -10.59 -11.09
C LYS A 175 10.84 -11.79 -11.21
N GLN A 176 11.03 -12.60 -12.26
CA GLN A 176 10.25 -13.83 -12.47
C GLN A 176 10.45 -14.83 -11.32
N ARG A 177 11.66 -14.95 -10.76
CA ARG A 177 11.93 -15.80 -9.60
C ARG A 177 11.29 -15.26 -8.31
N LEU A 178 11.21 -13.94 -8.11
CA LEU A 178 10.48 -13.41 -6.97
C LEU A 178 8.98 -13.68 -7.10
N VAL A 179 8.40 -13.45 -8.28
CA VAL A 179 6.97 -13.72 -8.55
C VAL A 179 6.67 -15.22 -8.36
N ALA A 180 7.51 -16.08 -8.94
CA ALA A 180 8.00 -17.35 -8.39
C ALA A 180 7.61 -17.70 -6.94
N GLU A 181 8.54 -17.32 -6.06
CA GLU A 181 8.53 -17.57 -4.62
C GLU A 181 7.29 -16.99 -3.93
N LYS A 182 6.90 -15.76 -4.26
CA LYS A 182 5.77 -15.08 -3.60
C LYS A 182 4.43 -15.72 -3.91
N THR A 183 4.23 -16.19 -5.13
CA THR A 183 3.00 -16.94 -5.47
C THR A 183 2.92 -18.25 -4.70
N LYS A 184 4.05 -18.94 -4.49
CA LYS A 184 4.07 -20.16 -3.70
C LYS A 184 3.65 -19.89 -2.25
N GLU A 185 4.15 -18.82 -1.66
CA GLU A 185 3.80 -18.37 -0.31
C GLU A 185 2.30 -18.04 -0.19
N VAL A 186 1.78 -17.19 -1.09
CA VAL A 186 0.35 -16.82 -1.11
C VAL A 186 -0.54 -18.04 -1.37
N TRP A 187 -0.16 -18.91 -2.30
CA TRP A 187 -0.90 -20.15 -2.58
C TRP A 187 -0.98 -21.08 -1.37
N GLN A 188 0.11 -21.22 -0.61
CA GLN A 188 0.11 -22.03 0.62
C GLN A 188 -0.86 -21.49 1.67
N GLN A 189 -1.00 -20.16 1.77
CA GLN A 189 -1.97 -19.53 2.67
C GLN A 189 -3.41 -19.61 2.13
N ALA A 190 -3.60 -19.52 0.81
CA ALA A 190 -4.92 -19.62 0.19
C ALA A 190 -5.49 -21.04 0.21
N LYS A 191 -4.61 -22.06 0.24
CA LYS A 191 -4.99 -23.48 0.14
C LYS A 191 -6.14 -23.91 1.06
N PRO A 192 -6.13 -23.67 2.38
CA PRO A 192 -7.23 -24.07 3.26
C PRO A 192 -8.58 -23.49 2.83
N PHE A 193 -8.63 -22.22 2.42
CA PHE A 193 -9.88 -21.56 2.04
C PHE A 193 -10.53 -22.19 0.82
N VAL A 194 -9.72 -22.53 -0.19
CA VAL A 194 -10.26 -23.07 -1.45
C VAL A 194 -10.62 -24.55 -1.31
N THR A 195 -9.91 -25.31 -0.48
CA THR A 195 -10.22 -26.73 -0.26
C THR A 195 -11.44 -26.96 0.61
N ASP A 196 -11.78 -26.02 1.49
CA ASP A 196 -12.89 -26.18 2.44
C ASP A 196 -14.21 -25.63 1.89
N THR A 197 -14.15 -24.65 0.98
CA THR A 197 -15.33 -23.92 0.49
C THR A 197 -15.88 -24.50 -0.81
N PHE A 198 -15.01 -24.90 -1.74
CA PHE A 198 -15.43 -25.28 -3.09
C PHE A 198 -15.52 -26.79 -3.28
N TYR A 199 -16.54 -27.21 -4.04
CA TYR A 199 -16.75 -28.61 -4.40
C TYR A 199 -17.05 -28.81 -5.90
N LEU A 200 -16.68 -29.99 -6.40
CA LEU A 200 -16.82 -30.47 -7.75
C LEU A 200 -17.70 -31.72 -7.73
N LYS A 201 -18.69 -31.73 -8.61
CA LYS A 201 -19.49 -32.93 -8.89
C LYS A 201 -18.64 -33.92 -9.71
N ARG A 202 -18.00 -34.88 -9.03
CA ARG A 202 -17.10 -35.88 -9.65
C ARG A 202 -17.70 -37.28 -9.62
N ALA A 203 -17.29 -38.09 -10.61
CA ALA A 203 -17.62 -39.51 -10.64
C ALA A 203 -16.81 -40.27 -9.58
N GLU A 204 -17.35 -41.39 -9.08
CA GLU A 204 -16.72 -42.22 -8.04
C GLU A 204 -15.33 -42.75 -8.42
N ASN A 205 -15.06 -42.93 -9.73
CA ASN A 205 -13.77 -43.41 -10.24
C ASN A 205 -12.69 -42.31 -10.36
N SER A 206 -12.86 -41.17 -9.68
CA SER A 206 -11.93 -40.06 -9.79
C SER A 206 -10.58 -40.37 -9.12
N VAL A 207 -9.50 -40.33 -9.91
CA VAL A 207 -8.15 -40.74 -9.45
C VAL A 207 -7.38 -39.61 -8.76
N ILE A 208 -7.66 -38.36 -9.13
CA ILE A 208 -6.98 -37.17 -8.60
C ILE A 208 -7.89 -36.58 -7.53
N HIS A 209 -7.37 -36.26 -6.34
CA HIS A 209 -8.16 -35.66 -5.27
C HIS A 209 -8.76 -34.31 -5.70
N GLU A 210 -9.98 -34.01 -5.26
CA GLU A 210 -10.69 -32.77 -5.54
C GLU A 210 -9.92 -31.52 -5.10
N ASN A 211 -9.37 -31.52 -3.90
CA ASN A 211 -8.49 -30.45 -3.41
C ASN A 211 -7.34 -30.13 -4.38
N ALA A 212 -6.79 -31.12 -5.08
CA ALA A 212 -5.73 -30.86 -6.06
C ALA A 212 -6.23 -30.03 -7.25
N PHE A 213 -7.51 -30.14 -7.61
CA PHE A 213 -8.14 -29.31 -8.63
C PHE A 213 -8.30 -27.88 -8.18
N TRP A 214 -8.89 -27.67 -7.00
CA TRP A 214 -9.13 -26.33 -6.48
C TRP A 214 -7.85 -25.60 -6.12
N GLU A 215 -6.86 -26.32 -5.57
CA GLU A 215 -5.50 -25.80 -5.38
C GLU A 215 -4.87 -25.36 -6.71
N GLN A 216 -5.01 -26.16 -7.77
CA GLN A 216 -4.50 -25.80 -9.09
C GLN A 216 -5.23 -24.58 -9.66
N HIS A 217 -6.56 -24.54 -9.53
CA HIS A 217 -7.39 -23.43 -10.00
C HIS A 217 -6.96 -22.10 -9.34
N ALA A 218 -6.85 -22.11 -8.01
CA ALA A 218 -6.41 -20.97 -7.24
C ALA A 218 -4.98 -20.56 -7.61
N TYR A 219 -4.06 -21.52 -7.69
CA TYR A 219 -2.67 -21.27 -8.08
C TYR A 219 -2.56 -20.57 -9.45
N MET A 220 -3.36 -20.98 -10.43
CA MET A 220 -3.37 -20.35 -11.76
C MET A 220 -3.95 -18.94 -11.76
N GLY A 221 -4.87 -18.64 -10.84
CA GLY A 221 -5.41 -17.29 -10.65
C GLY A 221 -4.41 -16.28 -10.05
N MET A 222 -3.30 -16.74 -9.48
CA MET A 222 -2.35 -15.86 -8.76
C MET A 222 -1.37 -15.11 -9.68
N ARG A 223 -1.30 -15.42 -10.98
CA ARG A 223 -0.38 -14.75 -11.92
C ARG A 223 -1.02 -14.46 -13.27
N GLU A 224 -0.72 -13.29 -13.81
CA GLU A 224 -1.20 -12.81 -15.12
C GLU A 224 -0.89 -13.76 -16.31
N ASN A 225 0.17 -14.58 -16.20
CA ASN A 225 0.64 -15.47 -17.27
C ASN A 225 0.44 -16.99 -16.98
N MET A 226 -0.42 -17.34 -16.02
CA MET A 226 -0.73 -18.74 -15.68
C MET A 226 -2.06 -19.20 -16.28
N TYR A 227 -2.05 -19.43 -17.59
CA TYR A 227 -3.16 -20.07 -18.27
C TYR A 227 -3.22 -21.57 -17.96
N ALA A 228 -4.36 -22.22 -18.20
CA ALA A 228 -4.54 -23.65 -17.90
C ALA A 228 -3.37 -24.57 -18.33
N GLN A 229 -2.79 -24.33 -19.52
CA GLN A 229 -1.69 -25.13 -20.08
C GLN A 229 -0.33 -24.84 -19.40
N SER A 230 0.06 -23.58 -19.24
CA SER A 230 1.34 -23.20 -18.62
C SER A 230 1.30 -23.29 -17.09
N GLY A 231 0.15 -22.99 -16.51
CA GLY A 231 -0.14 -23.01 -15.08
C GLY A 231 -0.17 -24.42 -14.49
N GLN A 232 -0.69 -25.42 -15.22
CA GLN A 232 -0.63 -26.82 -14.77
C GLN A 232 0.81 -27.27 -14.53
N HIS A 233 1.70 -27.03 -15.49
CA HIS A 233 3.09 -27.50 -15.38
C HIS A 233 3.82 -26.84 -14.21
N SER A 234 3.59 -25.54 -14.00
CA SER A 234 4.14 -24.80 -12.86
C SER A 234 3.57 -25.31 -11.53
N PHE A 235 2.27 -25.61 -11.47
CA PHE A 235 1.63 -26.20 -10.30
C PHE A 235 2.19 -27.58 -9.97
N TYR A 236 2.43 -28.43 -10.98
CA TYR A 236 3.06 -29.73 -10.78
C TYR A 236 4.45 -29.59 -10.15
N ILE A 237 5.28 -28.68 -10.67
CA ILE A 237 6.62 -28.40 -10.13
C ILE A 237 6.56 -27.90 -8.68
N ASP A 238 5.67 -26.93 -8.41
CA ASP A 238 5.62 -26.26 -7.10
C ASP A 238 4.90 -27.07 -6.01
N SER A 239 3.94 -27.91 -6.38
CA SER A 239 3.16 -28.74 -5.45
C SER A 239 3.80 -30.09 -5.11
N GLN A 240 4.80 -30.52 -5.90
CA GLN A 240 5.49 -31.82 -5.75
C GLN A 240 4.54 -33.05 -5.74
N ARG A 241 3.31 -32.91 -6.30
CA ARG A 241 2.34 -33.99 -6.37
C ARG A 241 2.67 -34.94 -7.51
N ASP A 242 2.50 -36.25 -7.28
CA ASP A 242 2.69 -37.27 -8.31
C ASP A 242 1.73 -37.13 -9.51
N ARG A 243 0.52 -36.59 -9.27
CA ARG A 243 -0.51 -36.36 -10.29
C ARG A 243 -1.27 -35.07 -10.04
N THR A 244 -1.40 -34.25 -11.08
CA THR A 244 -2.22 -33.03 -11.09
C THR A 244 -3.25 -33.10 -12.22
N PRO A 245 -4.41 -32.44 -12.09
CA PRO A 245 -5.38 -32.38 -13.19
C PRO A 245 -4.74 -31.81 -14.47
N SER A 246 -5.08 -32.39 -15.62
CA SER A 246 -4.61 -31.87 -16.90
C SER A 246 -5.29 -30.54 -17.23
N ALA A 247 -4.63 -29.69 -18.01
CA ALA A 247 -5.17 -28.41 -18.44
C ALA A 247 -6.53 -28.54 -19.16
N SER A 248 -6.66 -29.58 -19.98
CA SER A 248 -7.92 -29.91 -20.68
C SER A 248 -9.00 -30.36 -19.70
N ASN A 249 -8.66 -31.21 -18.73
CA ASN A 249 -9.60 -31.62 -17.69
C ASN A 249 -10.01 -30.43 -16.82
N HIS A 250 -9.07 -29.56 -16.46
CA HIS A 250 -9.34 -28.35 -15.70
C HIS A 250 -10.35 -27.45 -16.40
N ARG A 251 -10.10 -27.11 -17.68
CA ARG A 251 -11.04 -26.30 -18.49
C ARG A 251 -12.41 -26.95 -18.61
N TYR A 252 -12.45 -28.27 -18.81
CA TYR A 252 -13.70 -29.00 -18.94
C TYR A 252 -14.55 -28.94 -17.66
N GLN A 253 -13.94 -29.09 -16.47
CA GLN A 253 -14.67 -29.03 -15.20
C GLN A 253 -15.12 -27.61 -14.87
N ILE A 254 -14.28 -26.59 -15.10
CA ILE A 254 -14.69 -25.18 -14.91
C ILE A 254 -15.85 -24.82 -15.84
N GLY A 255 -15.81 -25.28 -17.10
CA GLY A 255 -16.89 -25.03 -18.05
C GLY A 255 -18.23 -25.69 -17.70
N LYS A 256 -18.27 -26.59 -16.71
CA LYS A 256 -19.52 -27.19 -16.22
C LYS A 256 -20.16 -26.42 -15.07
N LEU A 257 -19.40 -25.56 -14.39
CA LEU A 257 -19.88 -24.83 -13.23
C LEU A 257 -20.60 -23.57 -13.71
N THR A 258 -21.85 -23.40 -13.32
CA THR A 258 -22.55 -22.13 -13.55
C THR A 258 -22.16 -21.08 -12.50
N VAL A 259 -22.49 -19.81 -12.77
CA VAL A 259 -22.27 -18.72 -11.82
C VAL A 259 -23.09 -18.95 -10.55
N GLU A 260 -24.32 -19.45 -10.68
CA GLU A 260 -25.22 -19.77 -9.57
C GLU A 260 -24.65 -20.91 -8.72
N GLU A 261 -24.18 -21.99 -9.34
CA GLU A 261 -23.57 -23.11 -8.62
C GLU A 261 -22.32 -22.66 -7.86
N THR A 262 -21.46 -21.86 -8.50
CA THR A 262 -20.24 -21.32 -7.87
C THR A 262 -20.58 -20.40 -6.70
N ARG A 263 -21.60 -19.55 -6.82
CA ARG A 263 -22.04 -18.66 -5.72
C ARG A 263 -22.65 -19.41 -4.56
N SER A 264 -23.30 -20.55 -4.79
CA SER A 264 -23.88 -21.35 -3.72
C SER A 264 -22.84 -22.06 -2.84
N MET A 265 -21.58 -22.11 -3.28
CA MET A 265 -20.46 -22.68 -2.54
C MET A 265 -19.83 -21.67 -1.56
N LEU A 266 -20.01 -20.37 -1.80
CA LEU A 266 -19.48 -19.26 -1.00
C LEU A 266 -20.43 -18.88 0.13
#